data_AF-A0A318AK35-F1
#
_entry.id   AF-A0A318AK35-F1
#
_cell.length_a   1.000
_cell.length_b   1.000
_cell.length_c   1.000
_cell.angle_alpha   90.00
_cell.angle_beta   90.00
_cell.angle_gamma   90.00
#
_symmetry.space_group_name_H-M   'P 1'
#
loop_
_entity.id
_entity.type
_entity.pdbx_description
1 polymer ?
#
loop_
_entity_poly.entity_id
_entity_poly.type
_entity_poly.pdbx_seq_one_letter_code
_entity_poly.pdbx_strand_id
1 'polypeptide(L)'
;PLAAAAHESAGLGAHLAGSSVAAVALMGALPVYAVGDAVLNPVTGSNEQVVEVIAPAAVRTASGNIIFLATTVGDTYTNTKTGKSYEVTAVTKNADDRVISVTVKEVGTSTTQSQAVVTDKSGDIVTGAPPAGSAGAGAGNYAFPPASGDINTFADARHGGNGDNGDDGGGLEICIPLIGCATIGYNPTAGDDGEAGPSFSRTVTTANNGDIEVVSDKLPGVVISSVGGDGGQGGDAYGNMDAAHGGKAGAGGNITLDASVDITTDGVESHGIFAQSRSGVGGDGGTGYIFSGGGSGGSPGQGGSVTVTSTGTISTSKEGAIGILAQSLGGAAGNGGDSYGIVGDGGGGSFGGDGGAVSVTQGGIVHTAGRNAHGVLAQSIGGSGGSAGDSIGLVTFGDSGAAGGKGGSATITASAGSSTTTSGDGAYALFAQSVGGGGGSGGLGIGVVSLGSDGGTGGDAGLAKITVGTGAVVGTTGAGS
;
A
#
# COMPACT_ATOMS: atom_id res chain seq x y z
N PRO A 1 -42.77 62.41 39.02
CA PRO A 1 -42.64 62.10 40.46
C PRO A 1 -41.16 61.83 40.79
N LEU A 2 -40.41 62.89 41.13
CA LEU A 2 -39.87 63.14 42.50
C LEU A 2 -39.01 61.97 43.02
N ALA A 3 -37.80 62.10 43.55
CA ALA A 3 -36.87 63.21 43.85
C ALA A 3 -35.56 62.49 44.28
N ALA A 4 -34.38 62.86 43.78
CA ALA A 4 -33.43 63.75 44.45
C ALA A 4 -33.24 63.51 45.96
N ALA A 5 -32.04 63.06 46.34
CA ALA A 5 -31.35 63.53 47.54
C ALA A 5 -29.84 63.33 47.35
N ALA A 6 -29.19 64.41 46.92
CA ALA A 6 -27.76 64.61 47.01
C ALA A 6 -27.37 64.85 48.49
N HIS A 7 -26.16 64.43 48.85
CA HIS A 7 -25.39 65.15 49.86
C HIS A 7 -23.93 65.23 49.38
N GLU A 8 -23.57 66.40 48.88
CA GLU A 8 -22.18 66.84 48.76
C GLU A 8 -21.62 67.16 50.14
N SER A 9 -20.36 66.82 50.36
CA SER A 9 -19.43 67.70 51.09
C SER A 9 -18.03 67.47 50.55
N ALA A 10 -17.54 68.48 49.83
CA ALA A 10 -16.23 68.57 49.23
C ALA A 10 -15.10 68.66 50.27
N GLY A 11 -13.95 68.09 49.92
CA GLY A 11 -12.67 68.28 50.60
C GLY A 11 -11.54 67.97 49.62
N LEU A 12 -11.16 68.98 48.84
CA LEU A 12 -10.17 68.94 47.77
C LEU A 12 -8.75 68.79 48.34
N GLY A 13 -8.03 67.74 47.96
CA GLY A 13 -6.60 67.55 48.23
C GLY A 13 -6.00 66.62 47.17
N ALA A 14 -5.17 67.16 46.29
CA ALA A 14 -4.65 66.54 45.08
C ALA A 14 -3.84 65.26 45.31
N HIS A 15 -3.99 64.26 44.43
CA HIS A 15 -2.89 63.44 43.89
C HIS A 15 -3.34 62.68 42.62
N LEU A 16 -2.49 62.73 41.59
CA LEU A 16 -2.62 62.03 40.31
C LEU A 16 -2.53 60.49 40.46
N ALA A 17 -3.27 59.81 39.57
CA ALA A 17 -3.01 58.49 38.98
C ALA A 17 -3.13 57.22 39.85
N GLY A 18 -3.86 56.22 39.33
CA GLY A 18 -3.82 54.85 39.84
C GLY A 18 -5.06 53.99 39.56
N SER A 19 -5.52 53.91 38.30
CA SER A 19 -6.41 52.81 37.91
C SER A 19 -5.60 51.51 37.91
N SER A 20 -5.95 50.62 38.83
CA SER A 20 -5.36 49.30 39.05
C SER A 20 -5.45 48.43 37.79
N VAL A 21 -4.32 48.32 37.09
CA VAL A 21 -4.04 47.22 36.18
C VAL A 21 -3.91 45.96 37.04
N ALA A 22 -4.83 45.01 36.88
CA ALA A 22 -4.58 43.65 37.32
C ALA A 22 -3.33 43.17 36.57
N ALA A 23 -2.26 42.89 37.30
CA ALA A 23 -1.00 42.47 36.75
C ALA A 23 -1.22 41.23 35.86
N VAL A 24 -0.98 41.39 34.57
CA VAL A 24 -0.59 40.26 33.71
C VAL A 24 0.71 39.76 34.31
N ALA A 25 0.67 38.61 34.99
CA ALA A 25 1.88 37.95 35.42
C ALA A 25 2.74 37.70 34.18
N LEU A 26 3.90 38.34 34.15
CA LEU A 26 4.91 38.11 33.13
C LEU A 26 5.24 36.62 33.15
N MET A 27 4.93 35.91 32.06
CA MET A 27 5.34 34.53 31.85
C MET A 27 6.84 34.42 32.08
N GLY A 28 7.26 33.64 33.07
CA GLY A 28 8.67 33.35 33.27
C GLY A 28 9.20 32.65 32.03
N ALA A 29 10.29 33.16 31.45
CA ALA A 29 10.99 32.45 30.38
C ALA A 29 11.37 31.06 30.88
N LEU A 30 11.14 30.04 30.04
CA LEU A 30 11.52 28.65 30.35
C LEU A 30 12.99 28.61 30.78
N PRO A 31 13.35 27.87 31.84
CA PRO A 31 14.75 27.67 32.21
C PRO A 31 15.52 27.06 31.04
N VAL A 32 16.59 27.73 30.60
CA VAL A 32 17.46 27.26 29.53
C VAL A 32 18.44 26.25 30.14
N TYR A 33 18.23 24.97 29.83
CA TYR A 33 19.16 23.90 30.17
C TYR A 33 20.19 23.69 29.06
N ALA A 34 21.42 23.35 29.43
CA ALA A 34 22.52 23.02 28.55
C ALA A 34 22.98 21.56 28.73
N VAL A 35 23.72 21.04 27.75
CA VAL A 35 24.39 19.73 27.86
C VAL A 35 25.37 19.77 29.04
N GLY A 36 25.22 18.81 29.95
CA GLY A 36 25.98 18.70 31.20
C GLY A 36 25.21 19.14 32.46
N ASP A 37 24.07 19.82 32.31
CA ASP A 37 23.25 20.24 33.45
C ASP A 37 22.57 19.05 34.14
N ALA A 38 22.32 19.18 35.44
CA ALA A 38 21.51 18.20 36.16
C ALA A 38 20.02 18.56 36.03
N VAL A 39 19.22 17.64 35.49
CA VAL A 39 17.77 17.73 35.41
C VAL A 39 17.13 16.64 36.28
N LEU A 40 16.11 17.02 37.04
CA LEU A 40 15.50 16.15 38.03
C LEU A 40 14.41 15.30 37.40
N ASN A 41 14.57 13.97 37.43
CA ASN A 41 13.54 13.06 36.97
C ASN A 41 12.39 13.02 38.01
N PRO A 42 11.16 13.40 37.63
CA PRO A 42 10.03 13.48 38.56
C PRO A 42 9.43 12.11 38.92
N VAL A 43 9.78 11.04 38.18
CA VAL A 43 9.34 9.66 38.45
C VAL A 43 10.27 8.97 39.43
N THR A 44 11.59 9.07 39.22
CA THR A 44 12.59 8.42 40.08
C THR A 44 13.02 9.30 41.27
N GLY A 45 12.67 10.59 41.24
CA GLY A 45 13.07 11.56 42.25
C GLY A 45 14.56 11.92 42.23
N SER A 46 15.34 11.40 41.27
CA SER A 46 16.79 11.52 41.19
C SER A 46 17.22 12.51 40.10
N ASN A 47 18.36 13.19 40.32
CA ASN A 47 18.96 14.04 39.30
C ASN A 47 19.66 13.20 38.23
N GLU A 48 19.42 13.52 36.97
CA GLU A 48 20.03 12.90 35.81
C GLU A 48 20.74 13.98 34.99
N GLN A 49 21.87 13.64 34.36
CA GLN A 49 22.59 14.62 33.54
C GLN A 49 21.93 14.79 32.18
N VAL A 50 21.74 16.03 31.72
CA VAL A 50 21.35 16.36 30.35
C VAL A 50 22.51 16.02 29.43
N VAL A 51 22.29 15.14 28.45
CA VAL A 51 23.27 14.81 27.41
C VAL A 51 22.92 15.46 26.07
N GLU A 52 21.68 15.89 25.90
CA GLU A 52 21.21 16.59 24.70
C GLU A 52 20.03 17.51 25.05
N VAL A 53 20.06 18.74 24.53
CA VAL A 53 18.92 19.66 24.59
C VAL A 53 18.18 19.52 23.27
N ILE A 54 17.01 18.86 23.31
CA ILE A 54 16.25 18.53 22.10
C ILE A 54 15.47 19.75 21.62
N ALA A 55 14.88 20.50 22.56
CA ALA A 55 14.13 21.72 22.32
C ALA A 55 14.14 22.61 23.57
N PRO A 56 13.76 23.89 23.49
CA PRO A 56 13.68 24.77 24.67
C PRO A 56 12.79 24.23 25.81
N ALA A 57 11.89 23.30 25.50
CA ALA A 57 10.98 22.66 26.45
C ALA A 57 11.23 21.15 26.66
N ALA A 58 12.36 20.58 26.19
CA ALA A 58 12.65 19.16 26.36
C ALA A 58 14.16 18.85 26.34
N VAL A 59 14.60 17.98 27.25
CA VAL A 59 16.00 17.51 27.35
C VAL A 59 16.08 15.99 27.43
N ARG A 60 17.13 15.40 26.84
CA ARG A 60 17.47 13.97 26.98
C ARG A 60 18.56 13.81 28.02
N THR A 61 18.40 12.83 28.90
CA THR A 61 19.34 12.57 29.99
C THR A 61 20.30 11.42 29.69
N ALA A 62 21.38 11.31 30.48
CA ALA A 62 22.37 10.24 30.41
C ALA A 62 21.78 8.86 30.72
N SER A 63 20.60 8.81 31.35
CA SER A 63 19.86 7.57 31.60
C SER A 63 18.89 7.22 30.46
N GLY A 64 18.90 7.98 29.35
CA GLY A 64 18.04 7.76 28.19
C GLY A 64 16.64 8.36 28.33
N ASN A 65 16.34 9.06 29.42
CA ASN A 65 15.02 9.63 29.68
C ASN A 65 14.84 10.96 28.94
N ILE A 66 13.63 11.21 28.44
CA ILE A 66 13.23 12.50 27.88
C ILE A 66 12.36 13.21 28.90
N ILE A 67 12.78 14.40 29.32
CA ILE A 67 12.08 15.19 30.32
C ILE A 67 11.49 16.43 29.65
N PHE A 68 10.16 16.51 29.65
CA PHE A 68 9.42 17.69 29.23
C PHE A 68 9.47 18.78 30.32
N LEU A 69 9.73 20.01 29.89
CA LEU A 69 9.92 21.18 30.73
C LEU A 69 8.70 22.13 30.71
N ALA A 70 7.69 21.85 29.87
CA ALA A 70 6.45 22.61 29.79
C ALA A 70 5.51 22.24 30.96
N THR A 71 5.24 23.20 31.84
CA THR A 71 4.62 22.97 33.16
C THR A 71 3.49 23.95 33.50
N THR A 72 2.97 24.73 32.53
CA THR A 72 2.07 25.86 32.82
C THR A 72 0.68 25.70 32.21
N VAL A 73 -0.36 26.04 33.00
CA VAL A 73 -1.75 26.13 32.51
C VAL A 73 -1.85 27.23 31.46
N GLY A 74 -2.44 26.92 30.31
CA GLY A 74 -2.58 27.83 29.16
C GLY A 74 -1.64 27.55 27.99
N ASP A 75 -0.70 26.60 28.14
CA ASP A 75 0.12 26.13 27.01
C ASP A 75 -0.76 25.45 25.96
N THR A 76 -0.51 25.73 24.67
CA THR A 76 -1.25 25.13 23.56
C THR A 76 -0.34 24.29 22.68
N TYR A 77 -0.80 23.09 22.33
CA TYR A 77 -0.14 22.18 21.41
C TYR A 77 -1.01 22.03 20.16
N THR A 78 -0.42 22.14 18.98
CA THR A 78 -1.15 21.92 17.73
C THR A 78 -0.69 20.60 17.14
N ASN A 79 -1.63 19.67 16.96
CA ASN A 79 -1.40 18.51 16.11
C ASN A 79 -1.31 19.03 14.67
N THR A 80 -0.09 19.03 14.13
CA THR A 80 0.24 19.59 12.82
C THR A 80 -0.31 18.79 11.65
N LYS A 81 -0.78 17.55 11.89
CA LYS A 81 -1.38 16.68 10.86
C LYS A 81 -2.91 16.80 10.80
N THR A 82 -3.58 16.95 11.95
CA THR A 82 -5.04 17.15 12.00
C THR A 82 -5.46 18.62 12.03
N GLY A 83 -4.52 19.55 12.23
CA GLY A 83 -4.77 20.98 12.41
C GLY A 83 -5.45 21.34 13.73
N LYS A 84 -5.63 20.38 14.63
CA LYS A 84 -6.35 20.55 15.91
C LYS A 84 -5.42 21.01 17.00
N SER A 85 -5.82 22.05 17.73
CA SER A 85 -5.08 22.57 18.89
C SER A 85 -5.65 22.03 20.19
N TYR A 86 -4.78 21.79 21.16
CA TYR A 86 -5.09 21.32 22.51
C TYR A 86 -4.52 22.29 23.53
N GLU A 87 -5.29 22.68 24.53
CA GLU A 87 -4.90 23.62 25.59
C GLU A 87 -4.74 22.89 26.92
N VAL A 88 -3.66 23.17 27.66
CA VAL A 88 -3.47 22.69 29.04
C VAL A 88 -4.41 23.44 29.98
N THR A 89 -5.38 22.70 30.52
CA THR A 89 -6.43 23.21 31.40
C THR A 89 -6.14 23.03 32.88
N ALA A 90 -5.32 22.04 33.23
CA ALA A 90 -4.87 21.84 34.61
C ALA A 90 -3.51 21.17 34.64
N VAL A 91 -2.74 21.46 35.68
CA VAL A 91 -1.44 20.85 35.96
C VAL A 91 -1.52 20.27 37.37
N THR A 92 -1.38 18.96 37.49
CA THR A 92 -1.36 18.27 38.78
C THR A 92 0.07 18.14 39.23
N LYS A 93 0.34 18.58 40.46
CA LYS A 93 1.66 18.50 41.08
C LYS A 93 1.69 17.51 42.24
N ASN A 94 2.85 16.90 42.50
CA ASN A 94 3.09 16.08 43.68
C ASN A 94 3.45 16.96 44.91
N ALA A 95 3.71 16.32 46.05
CA ALA A 95 4.02 16.99 47.32
C ALA A 95 5.30 17.86 47.29
N ASP A 96 6.17 17.68 46.30
CA ASP A 96 7.40 18.45 46.10
C ASP A 96 7.23 19.58 45.04
N ASP A 97 5.99 19.98 44.76
CA ASP A 97 5.61 20.99 43.75
C ASP A 97 5.99 20.63 42.30
N ARG A 98 6.13 19.32 41.99
CA ARG A 98 6.51 18.82 40.66
C ARG A 98 5.33 18.34 39.85
N VAL A 99 5.28 18.69 38.57
CA VAL A 99 4.21 18.28 37.66
C VAL A 99 4.25 16.76 37.41
N ILE A 100 3.13 16.07 37.68
CA ILE A 100 2.96 14.62 37.52
C ILE A 100 1.85 14.26 36.52
N SER A 101 0.90 15.16 36.26
CA SER A 101 -0.08 15.02 35.18
C SER A 101 -0.51 16.38 34.65
N VAL A 102 -0.90 16.43 33.37
CA VAL A 102 -1.51 17.60 32.72
C VAL A 102 -2.86 17.22 32.18
N THR A 103 -3.85 18.08 32.36
CA THR A 103 -5.18 17.90 31.78
C THR A 103 -5.30 18.78 30.56
N VAL A 104 -5.63 18.20 29.42
CA VAL A 104 -5.78 18.93 28.15
C VAL A 104 -7.22 18.90 27.67
N LYS A 105 -7.63 19.94 26.94
CA LYS A 105 -8.88 19.98 26.15
C LYS A 105 -8.54 20.30 24.69
N GLU A 106 -9.26 19.70 23.75
CA GLU A 106 -9.22 20.18 22.36
C GLU A 106 -9.88 21.57 22.29
N VAL A 107 -9.20 22.53 21.67
CA VAL A 107 -9.66 23.92 21.52
C VAL A 107 -10.99 23.93 20.76
N GLY A 108 -12.04 24.44 21.39
CA GLY A 108 -13.40 24.44 20.84
C GLY A 108 -14.31 23.31 21.36
N THR A 109 -13.78 22.39 22.16
CA THR A 109 -14.56 21.33 22.83
C THR A 109 -14.58 21.52 24.35
N SER A 110 -15.53 20.88 25.03
CA SER A 110 -15.64 20.90 26.51
C SER A 110 -15.07 19.64 27.18
N THR A 111 -14.60 18.67 26.40
CA THR A 111 -14.09 17.40 26.91
C THR A 111 -12.66 17.59 27.42
N THR A 112 -12.44 17.30 28.69
CA THR A 112 -11.12 17.38 29.34
C THR A 112 -10.60 15.98 29.61
N GLN A 113 -9.29 15.77 29.44
CA GLN A 113 -8.64 14.49 29.74
C GLN A 113 -7.34 14.69 30.49
N SER A 114 -7.14 13.95 31.58
CA SER A 114 -5.90 13.97 32.37
C SER A 114 -4.89 12.97 31.82
N GLN A 115 -3.69 13.45 31.51
CA GLN A 115 -2.56 12.67 31.00
C GLN A 115 -1.42 12.69 32.00
N ALA A 116 -0.80 11.54 32.28
CA ALA A 116 0.42 11.47 33.07
C ALA A 116 1.57 12.13 32.29
N VAL A 117 2.38 12.95 32.95
CA VAL A 117 3.44 13.75 32.30
C VAL A 117 4.70 12.95 32.02
N VAL A 118 4.83 11.77 32.63
CA VAL A 118 5.89 10.82 32.31
C VAL A 118 5.31 9.42 32.26
N THR A 119 5.38 8.80 31.09
CA THR A 119 5.27 7.34 30.94
C THR A 119 6.66 6.85 30.58
N ASP A 120 7.31 6.11 31.46
CA ASP A 120 8.62 5.52 31.16
C ASP A 120 8.41 4.39 30.13
N LYS A 121 8.82 4.68 28.90
CA LYS A 121 8.84 3.77 27.75
C LYS A 121 10.27 3.52 27.27
N SER A 122 11.27 3.88 28.07
CA SER A 122 12.69 3.74 27.72
C SER A 122 13.11 2.28 27.47
N GLY A 123 12.44 1.33 28.12
CA GLY A 123 12.62 -0.11 27.87
C GLY A 123 11.99 -0.63 26.56
N ASP A 124 11.09 0.16 25.95
CA ASP A 124 10.42 -0.15 24.68
C ASP A 124 11.18 0.47 23.48
N ILE A 125 12.07 1.42 23.73
CA ILE A 125 13.00 1.98 22.72
C ILE A 125 14.29 1.16 22.76
N VAL A 126 14.36 0.15 21.88
CA VAL A 126 15.55 -0.67 21.72
C VAL A 126 16.72 0.24 21.29
N THR A 127 17.83 0.27 22.04
CA THR A 127 19.01 1.10 21.74
C THR A 127 19.87 0.56 20.58
N GLY A 128 19.27 -0.15 19.63
CA GLY A 128 19.89 -0.59 18.39
C GLY A 128 19.22 0.12 17.22
N ALA A 129 19.95 0.27 16.11
CA ALA A 129 19.28 0.55 14.85
C ALA A 129 18.17 -0.51 14.68
N PRO A 130 16.95 -0.09 14.31
CA PRO A 130 15.86 -1.03 14.04
C PRO A 130 16.32 -2.10 13.04
N PRO A 131 15.76 -3.31 13.09
CA PRO A 131 16.14 -4.37 12.16
C PRO A 131 16.04 -3.83 10.73
N ALA A 132 17.10 -4.00 9.95
CA ALA A 132 17.05 -3.61 8.56
C ALA A 132 15.94 -4.40 7.86
N GLY A 133 15.18 -3.71 7.02
CA GLY A 133 14.23 -4.35 6.13
C GLY A 133 14.91 -5.45 5.31
N SER A 134 14.14 -6.48 4.97
CA SER A 134 14.66 -7.55 4.12
C SER A 134 14.87 -7.04 2.69
N ALA A 135 16.00 -7.42 2.08
CA ALA A 135 16.25 -7.12 0.68
C ALA A 135 15.26 -7.83 -0.24
N GLY A 136 14.81 -7.12 -1.26
CA GLY A 136 14.01 -7.62 -2.36
C GLY A 136 14.78 -8.59 -3.24
N ALA A 137 14.04 -9.48 -3.90
CA ALA A 137 14.61 -10.37 -4.91
C ALA A 137 14.98 -9.56 -6.18
N GLY A 138 16.16 -9.80 -6.75
CA GLY A 138 16.58 -9.14 -7.98
C GLY A 138 15.82 -9.61 -9.23
N ALA A 139 15.86 -8.82 -10.30
CA ALA A 139 15.28 -9.16 -11.60
C ALA A 139 15.89 -10.44 -12.21
N GLY A 140 15.14 -11.11 -13.08
CA GLY A 140 15.63 -12.34 -13.69
C GLY A 140 14.68 -12.98 -14.70
N ASN A 141 14.99 -14.25 -15.03
CA ASN A 141 14.24 -15.06 -15.98
C ASN A 141 13.74 -16.34 -15.32
N TYR A 142 12.57 -16.82 -15.72
CA TYR A 142 12.07 -18.14 -15.36
C TYR A 142 12.48 -19.16 -16.42
N ALA A 143 12.98 -20.31 -15.99
CA ALA A 143 13.28 -21.44 -16.85
C ALA A 143 12.19 -22.50 -16.73
N PHE A 144 11.72 -22.99 -17.88
CA PHE A 144 10.80 -24.13 -17.97
C PHE A 144 11.60 -25.29 -18.59
N PRO A 145 12.28 -26.11 -17.78
CA PRO A 145 13.11 -27.18 -18.31
C PRO A 145 12.22 -28.23 -18.99
N PRO A 146 12.45 -28.54 -20.28
CA PRO A 146 11.73 -29.62 -20.95
C PRO A 146 12.10 -30.98 -20.34
N ALA A 147 11.15 -31.91 -20.33
CA ALA A 147 11.40 -33.29 -19.95
C ALA A 147 11.81 -34.13 -21.17
N SER A 148 12.15 -35.40 -20.92
CA SER A 148 12.45 -36.34 -21.99
C SER A 148 11.19 -36.55 -22.85
N GLY A 149 11.30 -36.23 -24.15
CA GLY A 149 10.21 -36.35 -25.11
C GLY A 149 9.64 -35.01 -25.56
N ASP A 150 9.93 -33.92 -24.85
CA ASP A 150 9.58 -32.57 -25.33
C ASP A 150 10.62 -32.10 -26.37
N ILE A 151 10.14 -31.54 -27.47
CA ILE A 151 10.94 -31.15 -28.62
C ILE A 151 10.72 -29.66 -28.89
N ASN A 152 11.82 -28.93 -29.00
CA ASN A 152 11.86 -27.53 -29.44
C ASN A 152 10.95 -26.57 -28.64
N THR A 153 10.64 -26.83 -27.38
CA THR A 153 9.86 -25.90 -26.55
C THR A 153 10.53 -24.53 -26.50
N PHE A 154 9.74 -23.46 -26.59
CA PHE A 154 10.24 -22.09 -26.52
C PHE A 154 9.76 -21.41 -25.23
N ALA A 155 10.68 -20.84 -24.45
CA ALA A 155 10.34 -20.07 -23.26
C ALA A 155 11.16 -18.79 -23.14
N ASP A 156 10.48 -17.66 -22.99
CA ASP A 156 11.06 -16.37 -22.60
C ASP A 156 10.15 -15.69 -21.57
N ALA A 157 10.42 -15.97 -20.29
CA ALA A 157 9.67 -15.44 -19.17
C ALA A 157 10.61 -14.64 -18.27
N ARG A 158 10.26 -13.38 -18.00
CA ARG A 158 11.12 -12.43 -17.28
C ARG A 158 10.34 -11.71 -16.18
N HIS A 159 11.06 -11.30 -15.15
CA HIS A 159 10.51 -10.48 -14.06
C HIS A 159 11.41 -9.29 -13.72
N GLY A 160 10.81 -8.18 -13.30
CA GLY A 160 11.50 -7.08 -12.62
C GLY A 160 11.89 -7.47 -11.19
N GLY A 161 12.86 -6.75 -10.60
CA GLY A 161 13.25 -6.94 -9.21
C GLY A 161 12.18 -6.41 -8.25
N ASN A 162 12.06 -7.05 -7.10
CA ASN A 162 11.22 -6.59 -6.00
C ASN A 162 11.94 -5.48 -5.22
N GLY A 163 11.15 -4.57 -4.64
CA GLY A 163 11.67 -3.56 -3.73
C GLY A 163 12.11 -4.15 -2.38
N ASP A 164 13.08 -3.51 -1.75
CA ASP A 164 13.50 -3.79 -0.39
C ASP A 164 12.42 -3.33 0.60
N ASN A 165 12.25 -4.06 1.70
CA ASN A 165 11.39 -3.59 2.78
C ASN A 165 12.03 -2.39 3.48
N GLY A 166 11.18 -1.51 4.00
CA GLY A 166 11.58 -0.45 4.89
C GLY A 166 12.08 -0.96 6.24
N ASP A 167 12.93 -0.16 6.86
CA ASP A 167 13.40 -0.34 8.23
C ASP A 167 12.31 0.18 9.18
N ASP A 168 12.08 -0.56 10.26
CA ASP A 168 11.19 -0.09 11.34
C ASP A 168 11.77 1.19 11.97
N GLY A 169 10.95 1.94 12.69
CA GLY A 169 11.37 3.15 13.40
C GLY A 169 10.73 3.26 14.77
N GLY A 170 11.30 4.09 15.62
CA GLY A 170 10.75 4.29 16.96
C GLY A 170 11.30 5.50 17.68
N GLY A 171 10.43 6.14 18.48
CA GLY A 171 10.77 7.31 19.30
C GLY A 171 9.69 8.40 19.32
N LEU A 172 10.13 9.64 19.60
CA LEU A 172 9.27 10.78 19.91
C LEU A 172 9.50 11.99 18.97
N GLU A 173 8.53 12.33 18.14
CA GLU A 173 8.45 13.59 17.38
C GLU A 173 7.80 14.69 18.24
N ILE A 174 8.56 15.76 18.55
CA ILE A 174 8.08 16.90 19.33
C ILE A 174 7.97 18.12 18.42
N CYS A 175 6.74 18.60 18.21
CA CYS A 175 6.46 19.82 17.44
C CYS A 175 6.16 21.01 18.37
N ILE A 176 6.90 22.12 18.21
CA ILE A 176 6.64 23.37 18.95
C ILE A 176 6.21 24.47 17.95
N PRO A 177 5.08 25.16 18.19
CA PRO A 177 4.66 26.28 17.34
C PRO A 177 5.77 27.33 17.21
N LEU A 178 6.01 27.81 15.98
CA LEU A 178 7.05 28.79 15.58
C LEU A 178 8.51 28.29 15.52
N ILE A 179 8.80 27.06 15.91
CA ILE A 179 10.19 26.54 15.98
C ILE A 179 10.41 25.21 15.22
N GLY A 180 9.34 24.56 14.77
CA GLY A 180 9.40 23.32 13.98
C GLY A 180 9.27 22.05 14.81
N CYS A 181 9.46 20.90 14.17
CA CYS A 181 9.39 19.58 14.79
C CYS A 181 10.79 18.97 14.91
N ALA A 182 11.06 18.29 16.03
CA ALA A 182 12.31 17.58 16.28
C ALA A 182 12.00 16.12 16.63
N THR A 183 12.66 15.20 15.94
CA THR A 183 12.53 13.75 16.18
C THR A 183 13.63 13.27 17.11
N ILE A 184 13.23 12.54 18.16
CA ILE A 184 14.14 11.81 19.04
C ILE A 184 13.92 10.32 18.78
N GLY A 185 14.79 9.70 18.00
CA GLY A 185 14.67 8.28 17.63
C GLY A 185 15.02 8.05 16.16
N TYR A 186 14.58 6.92 15.61
CA TYR A 186 14.77 6.56 14.21
C TYR A 186 13.45 6.65 13.47
N ASN A 187 13.42 7.37 12.35
CA ASN A 187 12.26 7.37 11.46
C ASN A 187 12.17 6.03 10.74
N PRO A 188 10.99 5.41 10.63
CA PRO A 188 10.80 4.28 9.74
C PRO A 188 11.06 4.70 8.30
N THR A 189 11.55 3.78 7.48
CA THR A 189 11.77 4.02 6.04
C THR A 189 10.69 3.34 5.21
N ALA A 190 10.39 3.93 4.06
CA ALA A 190 9.46 3.36 3.11
C ALA A 190 10.03 2.08 2.49
N GLY A 191 9.13 1.17 2.10
CA GLY A 191 9.51 0.11 1.18
C GLY A 191 9.86 0.69 -0.19
N ASP A 192 10.87 0.09 -0.84
CA ASP A 192 11.29 0.51 -2.18
C ASP A 192 10.28 0.04 -3.25
N ASP A 193 10.23 0.78 -4.36
CA ASP A 193 9.38 0.43 -5.49
C ASP A 193 9.92 -0.83 -6.21
N GLY A 194 9.02 -1.73 -6.62
CA GLY A 194 9.34 -2.84 -7.50
C GLY A 194 9.64 -2.37 -8.93
N GLU A 195 10.57 -3.02 -9.61
CA GLU A 195 10.95 -2.69 -10.98
C GLU A 195 9.90 -3.16 -11.99
N ALA A 196 9.69 -2.40 -13.05
CA ALA A 196 8.82 -2.81 -14.14
C ALA A 196 9.34 -4.07 -14.86
N GLY A 197 8.42 -4.95 -15.25
CA GLY A 197 8.71 -6.08 -16.09
C GLY A 197 9.21 -5.62 -17.48
N PRO A 198 10.20 -6.30 -18.07
CA PRO A 198 10.75 -5.87 -19.36
C PRO A 198 9.71 -6.02 -20.47
N SER A 199 9.61 -5.02 -21.35
CA SER A 199 8.82 -5.13 -22.57
C SER A 199 9.66 -5.76 -23.68
N PHE A 200 9.10 -6.71 -24.43
CA PHE A 200 9.84 -7.37 -25.51
C PHE A 200 8.93 -8.02 -26.56
N SER A 201 9.53 -8.27 -27.73
CA SER A 201 8.89 -8.96 -28.85
C SER A 201 9.64 -10.24 -29.22
N ARG A 202 8.89 -11.27 -29.63
CA ARG A 202 9.43 -12.53 -30.13
C ARG A 202 8.76 -12.96 -31.41
N THR A 203 9.58 -13.57 -32.26
CA THR A 203 9.13 -14.23 -33.48
C THR A 203 9.60 -15.68 -33.40
N VAL A 204 8.67 -16.62 -33.43
CA VAL A 204 8.94 -18.06 -33.34
C VAL A 204 8.46 -18.70 -34.64
N THR A 205 9.38 -19.28 -35.40
CA THR A 205 9.14 -19.84 -36.73
C THR A 205 9.76 -21.23 -36.81
N THR A 206 9.27 -22.06 -37.73
CA THR A 206 9.87 -23.38 -37.97
C THR A 206 11.35 -23.28 -38.36
N ALA A 207 11.77 -22.18 -38.99
CA ALA A 207 13.16 -21.95 -39.36
C ALA A 207 14.09 -21.63 -38.18
N ASN A 208 13.61 -20.96 -37.13
CA ASN A 208 14.45 -20.55 -36.00
C ASN A 208 14.31 -21.45 -34.77
N ASN A 209 13.25 -22.25 -34.69
CA ASN A 209 12.95 -23.08 -33.53
C ASN A 209 12.61 -24.53 -33.91
N GLY A 210 12.13 -24.78 -35.14
CA GLY A 210 11.53 -26.06 -35.52
C GLY A 210 10.09 -26.20 -35.03
N ASP A 211 9.46 -27.31 -35.43
CA ASP A 211 8.14 -27.69 -34.93
C ASP A 211 8.24 -28.11 -33.46
N ILE A 212 7.19 -27.82 -32.69
CA ILE A 212 7.15 -28.00 -31.25
C ILE A 212 6.28 -29.21 -30.91
N GLU A 213 6.81 -30.12 -30.10
CA GLU A 213 6.07 -31.25 -29.55
C GLU A 213 6.25 -31.26 -28.03
N VAL A 214 5.14 -31.28 -27.29
CA VAL A 214 5.15 -31.31 -25.83
C VAL A 214 4.34 -32.50 -25.35
N VAL A 215 4.98 -33.37 -24.58
CA VAL A 215 4.34 -34.53 -23.93
C VAL A 215 4.18 -34.31 -22.43
N SER A 216 4.90 -33.34 -21.86
CA SER A 216 4.85 -33.01 -20.44
C SER A 216 3.56 -32.29 -20.04
N ASP A 217 3.00 -32.70 -18.89
CA ASP A 217 1.91 -31.98 -18.24
C ASP A 217 2.37 -30.58 -17.77
N LYS A 218 1.47 -29.60 -17.81
CA LYS A 218 1.67 -28.21 -17.33
C LYS A 218 2.85 -27.46 -17.97
N LEU A 219 3.38 -27.96 -19.08
CA LEU A 219 4.42 -27.30 -19.86
C LEU A 219 3.79 -26.74 -21.14
N PRO A 220 3.81 -25.43 -21.38
CA PRO A 220 3.35 -24.89 -22.66
C PRO A 220 4.40 -25.07 -23.76
N GLY A 221 3.95 -25.20 -25.02
CA GLY A 221 4.85 -25.27 -26.18
C GLY A 221 5.63 -23.97 -26.39
N VAL A 222 4.94 -22.83 -26.34
CA VAL A 222 5.52 -21.49 -26.36
C VAL A 222 5.09 -20.73 -25.12
N VAL A 223 6.05 -20.29 -24.31
CA VAL A 223 5.82 -19.40 -23.17
C VAL A 223 6.49 -18.06 -23.43
N ILE A 224 5.72 -16.99 -23.32
CA ILE A 224 6.24 -15.63 -23.20
C ILE A 224 5.61 -14.97 -21.97
N SER A 225 6.43 -14.39 -21.10
CA SER A 225 5.92 -13.71 -19.93
C SER A 225 6.77 -12.53 -19.50
N SER A 226 6.11 -11.48 -19.04
CA SER A 226 6.72 -10.30 -18.43
C SER A 226 5.97 -9.96 -17.15
N VAL A 227 6.69 -10.02 -16.04
CA VAL A 227 6.15 -9.81 -14.70
C VAL A 227 6.82 -8.58 -14.07
N GLY A 228 6.06 -7.63 -13.55
CA GLY A 228 6.60 -6.56 -12.71
C GLY A 228 7.02 -7.09 -11.34
N GLY A 229 8.03 -6.47 -10.72
CA GLY A 229 8.43 -6.79 -9.35
C GLY A 229 7.45 -6.24 -8.32
N ASP A 230 7.40 -6.87 -7.16
CA ASP A 230 6.56 -6.43 -6.04
C ASP A 230 7.21 -5.25 -5.32
N GLY A 231 6.40 -4.35 -4.75
CA GLY A 231 6.90 -3.29 -3.88
C GLY A 231 7.27 -3.83 -2.50
N GLY A 232 8.26 -3.22 -1.85
CA GLY A 232 8.65 -3.58 -0.48
C GLY A 232 7.63 -3.11 0.56
N GLN A 233 7.58 -3.79 1.70
CA GLN A 233 6.72 -3.37 2.83
C GLN A 233 7.26 -2.10 3.47
N GLY A 234 6.40 -1.22 3.98
CA GLY A 234 6.81 -0.07 4.80
C GLY A 234 7.24 -0.49 6.20
N GLY A 235 8.19 0.21 6.80
CA GLY A 235 8.64 -0.06 8.17
C GLY A 235 7.61 0.34 9.24
N ASP A 236 7.51 -0.45 10.30
CA ASP A 236 6.64 -0.19 11.45
C ASP A 236 7.11 1.01 12.27
N ALA A 237 6.22 1.62 13.06
CA ALA A 237 6.59 2.71 13.96
C ALA A 237 6.12 2.54 15.39
N TYR A 238 7.04 2.79 16.34
CA TYR A 238 6.78 2.72 17.78
C TYR A 238 6.90 4.11 18.43
N GLY A 239 5.88 4.56 19.17
CA GLY A 239 5.89 5.86 19.84
C GLY A 239 4.89 6.82 19.20
N ASN A 240 5.28 8.04 18.80
CA ASN A 240 4.38 8.99 18.14
C ASN A 240 4.84 9.41 16.72
N MET A 241 5.72 8.61 16.10
CA MET A 241 6.08 8.73 14.70
C MET A 241 5.19 7.82 13.87
N ASP A 242 4.72 8.24 12.70
CA ASP A 242 3.90 7.37 11.85
C ASP A 242 4.74 6.30 11.17
N ALA A 243 4.12 5.15 10.93
CA ALA A 243 4.73 4.08 10.15
C ALA A 243 4.87 4.48 8.68
N ALA A 244 5.85 3.88 8.01
CA ALA A 244 6.17 4.23 6.65
C ALA A 244 5.26 3.54 5.64
N HIS A 245 5.12 4.15 4.47
CA HIS A 245 4.32 3.58 3.40
C HIS A 245 5.04 2.40 2.71
N GLY A 246 4.26 1.49 2.13
CA GLY A 246 4.79 0.45 1.25
C GLY A 246 5.27 1.03 -0.09
N GLY A 247 6.13 0.28 -0.76
CA GLY A 247 6.65 0.58 -2.09
C GLY A 247 5.63 0.27 -3.18
N LYS A 248 5.70 0.98 -4.30
CA LYS A 248 4.81 0.72 -5.45
C LYS A 248 5.21 -0.55 -6.16
N ALA A 249 4.24 -1.24 -6.77
CA ALA A 249 4.54 -2.36 -7.64
C ALA A 249 5.09 -1.94 -9.00
N GLY A 250 5.94 -2.78 -9.57
CA GLY A 250 6.35 -2.71 -10.96
C GLY A 250 5.21 -3.01 -11.92
N ALA A 251 5.09 -2.23 -12.99
CA ALA A 251 4.16 -2.53 -14.07
C ALA A 251 4.58 -3.79 -14.85
N GLY A 252 3.61 -4.52 -15.42
CA GLY A 252 3.90 -5.61 -16.36
C GLY A 252 4.41 -5.07 -17.69
N GLY A 253 5.36 -5.77 -18.31
CA GLY A 253 5.90 -5.34 -19.60
C GLY A 253 4.95 -5.63 -20.77
N ASN A 254 5.05 -4.84 -21.84
CA ASN A 254 4.32 -5.09 -23.08
C ASN A 254 4.97 -6.25 -23.84
N ILE A 255 4.16 -7.22 -24.27
CA ILE A 255 4.61 -8.43 -24.95
C ILE A 255 3.98 -8.52 -26.34
N THR A 256 4.81 -8.81 -27.34
CA THR A 256 4.35 -9.13 -28.70
C THR A 256 4.95 -10.47 -29.16
N LEU A 257 4.12 -11.38 -29.64
CA LEU A 257 4.54 -12.64 -30.22
C LEU A 257 3.96 -12.84 -31.61
N ASP A 258 4.84 -13.15 -32.54
CA ASP A 258 4.50 -13.66 -33.87
C ASP A 258 4.96 -15.12 -33.96
N ALA A 259 4.01 -16.05 -33.93
CA ALA A 259 4.25 -17.50 -33.97
C ALA A 259 3.75 -18.10 -35.29
N SER A 260 4.66 -18.67 -36.07
CA SER A 260 4.37 -19.40 -37.30
C SER A 260 4.93 -20.83 -37.27
N VAL A 261 5.00 -21.42 -36.08
CA VAL A 261 5.40 -22.82 -35.85
C VAL A 261 4.17 -23.73 -35.76
N ASP A 262 4.36 -25.00 -36.11
CA ASP A 262 3.41 -26.04 -35.75
C ASP A 262 3.68 -26.52 -34.32
N ILE A 263 2.63 -26.63 -33.51
CA ILE A 263 2.68 -26.98 -32.09
C ILE A 263 1.74 -28.14 -31.84
N THR A 264 2.26 -29.23 -31.29
CA THR A 264 1.47 -30.36 -30.80
C THR A 264 1.69 -30.54 -29.31
N THR A 265 0.63 -30.59 -28.52
CA THR A 265 0.70 -30.87 -27.09
C THR A 265 -0.17 -32.08 -26.70
N ASP A 266 0.41 -33.02 -25.96
CA ASP A 266 -0.26 -34.20 -25.38
C ASP A 266 -0.18 -34.26 -23.85
N GLY A 267 0.22 -33.17 -23.18
CA GLY A 267 0.18 -33.06 -21.72
C GLY A 267 -1.12 -32.46 -21.18
N VAL A 268 -1.54 -32.87 -19.98
CA VAL A 268 -2.64 -32.22 -19.22
C VAL A 268 -2.23 -30.80 -18.86
N GLU A 269 -3.12 -29.82 -19.09
CA GLU A 269 -2.84 -28.38 -18.90
C GLU A 269 -1.62 -27.89 -19.71
N SER A 270 -1.20 -28.61 -20.77
CA SER A 270 -0.11 -28.22 -21.65
C SER A 270 -0.64 -27.33 -22.78
N HIS A 271 -0.55 -26.01 -22.59
CA HIS A 271 -1.04 -25.05 -23.57
C HIS A 271 -0.16 -24.99 -24.83
N GLY A 272 -0.74 -24.71 -26.00
CA GLY A 272 0.06 -24.47 -27.20
C GLY A 272 0.92 -23.22 -27.08
N ILE A 273 0.25 -22.07 -26.92
CA ILE A 273 0.87 -20.77 -26.65
C ILE A 273 0.32 -20.22 -25.33
N PHE A 274 1.23 -19.86 -24.41
CA PHE A 274 0.93 -19.11 -23.19
C PHE A 274 1.66 -17.77 -23.22
N ALA A 275 0.89 -16.69 -23.29
CA ALA A 275 1.39 -15.32 -23.32
C ALA A 275 0.79 -14.51 -22.17
N GLN A 276 1.63 -14.01 -21.26
CA GLN A 276 1.13 -13.32 -20.07
C GLN A 276 1.95 -12.08 -19.72
N SER A 277 1.29 -10.93 -19.63
CA SER A 277 1.82 -9.76 -18.96
C SER A 277 1.13 -9.59 -17.61
N ARG A 278 1.91 -9.43 -16.55
CA ARG A 278 1.40 -9.27 -15.19
C ARG A 278 2.20 -8.20 -14.48
N SER A 279 1.56 -7.31 -13.74
CA SER A 279 2.27 -6.45 -12.80
C SER A 279 2.56 -7.13 -11.47
N GLY A 280 3.47 -6.53 -10.71
CA GLY A 280 3.66 -6.88 -9.31
C GLY A 280 2.52 -6.40 -8.41
N VAL A 281 2.66 -6.68 -7.12
CA VAL A 281 1.78 -6.24 -6.04
C VAL A 281 2.43 -5.08 -5.27
N GLY A 282 1.65 -4.05 -4.92
CA GLY A 282 2.15 -2.96 -4.08
C GLY A 282 2.42 -3.45 -2.66
N GLY A 283 3.47 -2.95 -2.01
CA GLY A 283 3.81 -3.34 -0.65
C GLY A 283 2.81 -2.78 0.38
N ASP A 284 2.57 -3.48 1.47
CA ASP A 284 1.73 -2.98 2.55
C ASP A 284 2.44 -1.86 3.32
N GLY A 285 1.67 -0.93 3.90
CA GLY A 285 2.21 0.06 4.82
C GLY A 285 2.57 -0.56 6.18
N GLY A 286 3.53 0.05 6.88
CA GLY A 286 3.94 -0.39 8.21
C GLY A 286 2.87 -0.12 9.27
N THR A 287 2.93 -0.84 10.38
CA THR A 287 2.00 -0.71 11.52
C THR A 287 2.48 0.35 12.52
N GLY A 288 1.57 1.20 12.98
CA GLY A 288 1.81 2.16 14.06
C GLY A 288 1.42 1.62 15.44
N TYR A 289 2.30 1.74 16.43
CA TYR A 289 2.05 1.43 17.85
C TYR A 289 2.14 2.67 18.77
N ILE A 290 1.17 2.80 19.69
CA ILE A 290 1.01 3.78 20.79
C ILE A 290 0.35 5.13 20.40
N PHE A 291 1.04 6.01 19.69
CA PHE A 291 0.55 7.34 19.28
C PHE A 291 0.75 7.59 17.78
N SER A 292 0.97 6.52 17.02
CA SER A 292 1.36 6.57 15.62
C SER A 292 0.27 6.08 14.68
N GLY A 293 0.17 6.74 13.53
CA GLY A 293 -0.64 6.27 12.42
C GLY A 293 0.01 5.09 11.69
N GLY A 294 -0.82 4.27 11.04
CA GLY A 294 -0.37 3.25 10.11
C GLY A 294 0.11 3.87 8.80
N GLY A 295 1.06 3.21 8.13
CA GLY A 295 1.55 3.61 6.83
C GLY A 295 0.54 3.31 5.73
N SER A 296 0.49 4.10 4.67
CA SER A 296 -0.36 3.78 3.52
C SER A 296 0.20 2.61 2.70
N GLY A 297 -0.67 1.83 2.08
CA GLY A 297 -0.28 0.79 1.12
C GLY A 297 0.28 1.36 -0.18
N GLY A 298 1.28 0.67 -0.74
CA GLY A 298 1.90 0.97 -2.01
C GLY A 298 0.92 0.86 -3.18
N SER A 299 1.08 1.74 -4.17
CA SER A 299 0.26 1.70 -5.38
C SER A 299 0.54 0.45 -6.23
N PRO A 300 -0.45 -0.06 -6.96
CA PRO A 300 -0.28 -1.25 -7.79
C PRO A 300 0.51 -0.93 -9.06
N GLY A 301 1.01 -1.97 -9.73
CA GLY A 301 1.45 -1.88 -11.11
C GLY A 301 0.29 -2.11 -12.10
N GLN A 302 0.35 -1.49 -13.27
CA GLN A 302 -0.58 -1.78 -14.38
C GLN A 302 -0.11 -3.02 -15.15
N GLY A 303 -1.07 -3.81 -15.65
CA GLY A 303 -0.76 -4.90 -16.58
C GLY A 303 -0.33 -4.35 -17.95
N GLY A 304 0.68 -4.97 -18.57
CA GLY A 304 1.14 -4.60 -19.91
C GLY A 304 0.25 -5.16 -21.01
N SER A 305 0.35 -4.61 -22.22
CA SER A 305 -0.38 -5.13 -23.37
C SER A 305 0.18 -6.48 -23.83
N VAL A 306 -0.69 -7.41 -24.23
CA VAL A 306 -0.31 -8.70 -24.82
C VAL A 306 -0.86 -8.79 -26.24
N THR A 307 0.04 -8.89 -27.22
CA THR A 307 -0.31 -9.08 -28.63
C THR A 307 0.23 -10.43 -29.11
N VAL A 308 -0.64 -11.30 -29.62
CA VAL A 308 -0.26 -12.61 -30.16
C VAL A 308 -0.79 -12.74 -31.58
N THR A 309 0.09 -13.03 -32.53
CA THR A 309 -0.25 -13.45 -33.90
C THR A 309 0.17 -14.91 -34.05
N SER A 310 -0.75 -15.79 -34.44
CA SER A 310 -0.45 -17.20 -34.69
C SER A 310 -0.94 -17.64 -36.06
N THR A 311 -0.03 -18.07 -36.94
CA THR A 311 -0.34 -18.51 -38.31
C THR A 311 -0.05 -19.99 -38.58
N GLY A 312 0.63 -20.69 -37.65
CA GLY A 312 0.87 -22.12 -37.73
C GLY A 312 -0.31 -22.98 -37.25
N THR A 313 -0.10 -24.29 -37.20
CA THR A 313 -1.06 -25.27 -36.68
C THR A 313 -0.82 -25.52 -35.19
N ILE A 314 -1.85 -25.41 -34.36
CA ILE A 314 -1.79 -25.76 -32.94
C ILE A 314 -2.78 -26.90 -32.69
N SER A 315 -2.28 -28.02 -32.17
CA SER A 315 -3.09 -29.18 -31.79
C SER A 315 -2.85 -29.56 -30.34
N THR A 316 -3.88 -29.50 -29.50
CA THR A 316 -3.81 -29.92 -28.09
C THR A 316 -4.83 -31.02 -27.79
N SER A 317 -4.45 -32.03 -27.03
CA SER A 317 -5.28 -33.24 -26.90
C SER A 317 -5.88 -33.50 -25.51
N LYS A 318 -5.25 -33.02 -24.43
CA LYS A 318 -5.63 -33.38 -23.04
C LYS A 318 -6.44 -32.29 -22.32
N GLU A 319 -6.98 -32.65 -21.16
CA GLU A 319 -7.76 -31.76 -20.30
C GLU A 319 -7.03 -30.46 -19.99
N GLY A 320 -7.73 -29.33 -20.06
CA GLY A 320 -7.22 -27.99 -19.75
C GLY A 320 -6.17 -27.47 -20.73
N ALA A 321 -5.79 -28.22 -21.76
CA ALA A 321 -4.75 -27.85 -22.71
C ALA A 321 -5.28 -26.82 -23.74
N ILE A 322 -5.31 -25.54 -23.37
CA ILE A 322 -5.74 -24.45 -24.26
C ILE A 322 -4.80 -24.28 -25.46
N GLY A 323 -5.34 -24.01 -26.65
CA GLY A 323 -4.53 -23.74 -27.84
C GLY A 323 -3.70 -22.46 -27.72
N ILE A 324 -4.37 -21.32 -27.54
CA ILE A 324 -3.74 -20.02 -27.28
C ILE A 324 -4.35 -19.39 -26.03
N LEU A 325 -3.55 -19.19 -24.99
CA LEU A 325 -3.90 -18.44 -23.80
C LEU A 325 -3.11 -17.13 -23.76
N ALA A 326 -3.80 -16.00 -23.89
CA ALA A 326 -3.22 -14.66 -23.81
C ALA A 326 -3.87 -13.88 -22.66
N GLN A 327 -3.06 -13.35 -21.74
CA GLN A 327 -3.55 -12.69 -20.53
C GLN A 327 -2.80 -11.41 -20.20
N SER A 328 -3.54 -10.38 -19.79
CA SER A 328 -2.97 -9.22 -19.11
C SER A 328 -3.63 -9.06 -17.75
N LEU A 329 -2.80 -8.97 -16.70
CA LEU A 329 -3.24 -8.88 -15.32
C LEU A 329 -2.70 -7.60 -14.69
N GLY A 330 -3.62 -6.76 -14.21
CA GLY A 330 -3.32 -5.64 -13.33
C GLY A 330 -2.93 -6.10 -11.93
N GLY A 331 -2.26 -5.21 -11.20
CA GLY A 331 -1.59 -5.52 -9.94
C GLY A 331 -2.54 -5.32 -8.78
N ALA A 332 -2.38 -6.13 -7.73
CA ALA A 332 -3.03 -5.81 -6.47
C ALA A 332 -2.34 -4.59 -5.85
N ALA A 333 -3.12 -3.72 -5.21
CA ALA A 333 -2.57 -2.67 -4.36
C ALA A 333 -2.11 -3.24 -3.01
N GLY A 334 -1.18 -2.54 -2.37
CA GLY A 334 -0.83 -2.78 -0.97
C GLY A 334 -1.96 -2.33 -0.04
N ASN A 335 -2.08 -3.01 1.09
CA ASN A 335 -2.97 -2.63 2.17
C ASN A 335 -2.33 -1.52 3.00
N GLY A 336 -3.15 -0.68 3.61
CA GLY A 336 -2.66 0.21 4.66
C GLY A 336 -2.29 -0.57 5.91
N GLY A 337 -1.30 -0.09 6.65
CA GLY A 337 -0.88 -0.66 7.91
C GLY A 337 -1.83 -0.31 9.05
N ASP A 338 -1.86 -1.15 10.08
CA ASP A 338 -2.74 -0.95 11.22
C ASP A 338 -2.24 0.19 12.14
N SER A 339 -3.11 0.66 13.03
CA SER A 339 -2.76 1.57 14.11
C SER A 339 -3.32 1.08 15.45
N TYR A 340 -2.43 0.77 16.38
CA TYR A 340 -2.74 0.29 17.73
C TYR A 340 -2.28 1.31 18.77
N GLY A 341 -3.17 2.18 19.25
CA GLY A 341 -2.76 3.34 20.06
C GLY A 341 -3.84 4.02 20.90
N ILE A 342 -3.52 5.14 21.57
CA ILE A 342 -4.50 5.95 22.31
C ILE A 342 -5.45 6.67 21.33
N VAL A 343 -4.91 7.11 20.19
CA VAL A 343 -5.66 7.54 19.01
C VAL A 343 -5.23 6.62 17.88
N GLY A 344 -6.18 5.89 17.29
CA GLY A 344 -5.91 4.95 16.20
C GLY A 344 -6.30 5.58 14.86
N ASP A 345 -5.35 5.63 13.92
CA ASP A 345 -5.55 6.08 12.55
C ASP A 345 -4.76 5.14 11.62
N GLY A 346 -5.44 4.10 11.15
CA GLY A 346 -4.89 3.11 10.24
C GLY A 346 -4.57 3.73 8.89
N GLY A 347 -3.64 3.12 8.15
CA GLY A 347 -3.30 3.60 6.81
C GLY A 347 -4.38 3.26 5.79
N GLY A 348 -4.50 4.09 4.76
CA GLY A 348 -5.34 3.80 3.59
C GLY A 348 -4.70 2.77 2.66
N GLY A 349 -5.53 1.91 2.06
CA GLY A 349 -5.13 1.06 0.93
C GLY A 349 -5.07 1.84 -0.39
N SER A 350 -4.41 1.28 -1.41
CA SER A 350 -4.30 1.90 -2.74
C SER A 350 -5.31 1.34 -3.76
N PHE A 351 -5.65 2.07 -4.82
CA PHE A 351 -6.52 1.55 -5.90
C PHE A 351 -5.88 0.34 -6.60
N GLY A 352 -6.66 -0.58 -7.15
CA GLY A 352 -6.16 -1.74 -7.91
C GLY A 352 -5.66 -1.36 -9.30
N GLY A 353 -4.71 -2.13 -9.83
CA GLY A 353 -4.08 -1.83 -11.11
C GLY A 353 -4.96 -2.23 -12.29
N ASP A 354 -4.94 -1.46 -13.37
CA ASP A 354 -5.70 -1.80 -14.58
C ASP A 354 -5.05 -2.96 -15.34
N GLY A 355 -5.87 -3.83 -15.92
CA GLY A 355 -5.42 -4.81 -16.92
C GLY A 355 -5.08 -4.11 -18.24
N GLY A 356 -4.05 -4.60 -18.92
CA GLY A 356 -3.63 -4.10 -20.23
C GLY A 356 -4.48 -4.66 -21.37
N ALA A 357 -4.33 -4.09 -22.58
CA ALA A 357 -5.01 -4.58 -23.76
C ALA A 357 -4.47 -5.95 -24.20
N VAL A 358 -5.36 -6.89 -24.49
CA VAL A 358 -5.05 -8.20 -25.07
C VAL A 358 -5.62 -8.29 -26.48
N SER A 359 -4.77 -8.64 -27.44
CA SER A 359 -5.12 -8.80 -28.85
C SER A 359 -4.54 -10.10 -29.39
N VAL A 360 -5.42 -11.03 -29.78
CA VAL A 360 -5.02 -12.28 -30.43
C VAL A 360 -5.49 -12.29 -31.87
N THR A 361 -4.56 -12.49 -32.81
CA THR A 361 -4.83 -12.73 -34.23
C THR A 361 -4.55 -14.21 -34.53
N GLN A 362 -5.62 -14.98 -34.70
CA GLN A 362 -5.57 -16.39 -35.06
C GLN A 362 -5.69 -16.48 -36.60
N GLY A 363 -4.60 -16.83 -37.27
CA GLY A 363 -4.50 -16.91 -38.73
C GLY A 363 -4.37 -18.33 -39.29
N GLY A 364 -3.91 -19.28 -38.49
CA GLY A 364 -3.67 -20.67 -38.89
C GLY A 364 -4.80 -21.64 -38.55
N ILE A 365 -4.44 -22.81 -38.04
CA ILE A 365 -5.37 -23.85 -37.57
C ILE A 365 -5.16 -24.05 -36.06
N VAL A 366 -6.23 -24.04 -35.28
CA VAL A 366 -6.23 -24.40 -33.86
C VAL A 366 -7.23 -25.53 -33.65
N HIS A 367 -6.77 -26.66 -33.15
CA HIS A 367 -7.57 -27.82 -32.80
C HIS A 367 -7.32 -28.22 -31.36
N THR A 368 -8.38 -28.40 -30.58
CA THR A 368 -8.30 -28.78 -29.16
C THR A 368 -9.31 -29.87 -28.84
N ALA A 369 -8.92 -30.89 -28.08
CA ALA A 369 -9.76 -32.08 -27.87
C ALA A 369 -10.10 -32.41 -26.40
N GLY A 370 -9.35 -31.88 -25.43
CA GLY A 370 -9.59 -32.20 -24.02
C GLY A 370 -10.76 -31.45 -23.37
N ARG A 371 -11.27 -31.97 -22.25
CA ARG A 371 -12.26 -31.26 -21.41
C ARG A 371 -11.69 -29.92 -20.97
N ASN A 372 -12.49 -28.84 -21.03
CA ASN A 372 -12.09 -27.46 -20.76
C ASN A 372 -10.89 -26.95 -21.60
N ALA A 373 -10.51 -27.63 -22.69
CA ALA A 373 -9.43 -27.20 -23.57
C ALA A 373 -9.96 -26.18 -24.58
N HIS A 374 -9.94 -24.90 -24.23
CA HIS A 374 -10.37 -23.83 -25.13
C HIS A 374 -9.46 -23.69 -26.35
N GLY A 375 -10.01 -23.28 -27.49
CA GLY A 375 -9.21 -22.97 -28.68
C GLY A 375 -8.34 -21.75 -28.47
N VAL A 376 -8.98 -20.58 -28.35
CA VAL A 376 -8.33 -19.30 -28.05
C VAL A 376 -9.02 -18.65 -26.86
N LEU A 377 -8.23 -18.36 -25.82
CA LEU A 377 -8.64 -17.64 -24.62
C LEU A 377 -7.85 -16.34 -24.51
N ALA A 378 -8.52 -15.20 -24.58
CA ALA A 378 -7.95 -13.87 -24.39
C ALA A 378 -8.59 -13.18 -23.18
N GLN A 379 -7.78 -12.81 -22.18
CA GLN A 379 -8.29 -12.22 -20.93
C GLN A 379 -7.54 -10.95 -20.54
N SER A 380 -8.28 -9.89 -20.23
CA SER A 380 -7.73 -8.72 -19.56
C SER A 380 -8.42 -8.55 -18.21
N ILE A 381 -7.64 -8.56 -17.14
CA ILE A 381 -8.14 -8.61 -15.77
C ILE A 381 -7.53 -7.45 -14.98
N GLY A 382 -8.38 -6.60 -14.41
CA GLY A 382 -7.96 -5.59 -13.44
C GLY A 382 -7.59 -6.23 -12.09
N GLY A 383 -6.61 -5.66 -11.41
CA GLY A 383 -6.17 -6.06 -10.08
C GLY A 383 -7.10 -5.54 -8.98
N SER A 384 -6.98 -6.12 -7.78
CA SER A 384 -7.80 -5.73 -6.64
C SER A 384 -7.28 -4.45 -5.97
N GLY A 385 -8.20 -3.65 -5.43
CA GLY A 385 -7.87 -2.54 -4.53
C GLY A 385 -7.35 -3.05 -3.18
N GLY A 386 -6.50 -2.24 -2.54
CA GLY A 386 -5.95 -2.49 -1.21
C GLY A 386 -6.99 -2.23 -0.12
N SER A 387 -6.92 -3.02 0.94
CA SER A 387 -7.72 -2.79 2.14
C SER A 387 -7.12 -1.66 2.97
N ALA A 388 -7.97 -0.94 3.69
CA ALA A 388 -7.50 -0.03 4.73
C ALA A 388 -7.04 -0.83 5.97
N GLY A 389 -6.11 -0.25 6.74
CA GLY A 389 -5.64 -0.81 8.00
C GLY A 389 -6.66 -0.67 9.13
N ASP A 390 -6.57 -1.57 10.10
CA ASP A 390 -7.40 -1.56 11.28
C ASP A 390 -6.92 -0.50 12.29
N SER A 391 -7.84 0.03 13.08
CA SER A 391 -7.58 1.05 14.09
C SER A 391 -8.16 0.66 15.44
N ILE A 392 -7.32 0.54 16.46
CA ILE A 392 -7.74 0.27 17.83
C ILE A 392 -7.22 1.37 18.77
N GLY A 393 -8.13 2.02 19.50
CA GLY A 393 -7.77 3.09 20.43
C GLY A 393 -8.95 3.74 21.16
N LEU A 394 -8.71 4.81 21.94
CA LEU A 394 -9.77 5.51 22.67
C LEU A 394 -10.72 6.25 21.71
N VAL A 395 -10.13 6.85 20.66
CA VAL A 395 -10.82 7.42 19.50
C VAL A 395 -10.17 6.84 18.25
N THR A 396 -10.97 6.32 17.32
CA THR A 396 -10.47 5.64 16.10
C THR A 396 -11.14 6.17 14.84
N PHE A 397 -10.34 6.31 13.77
CA PHE A 397 -10.81 6.63 12.43
C PHE A 397 -10.56 5.40 11.54
N GLY A 398 -11.61 4.81 10.98
CA GLY A 398 -11.46 3.75 9.99
C GLY A 398 -11.26 4.36 8.61
N ASP A 399 -10.18 3.97 7.92
CA ASP A 399 -9.99 4.31 6.52
C ASP A 399 -10.82 3.39 5.61
N SER A 400 -11.20 3.90 4.43
CA SER A 400 -12.02 3.14 3.48
C SER A 400 -11.16 2.28 2.55
N GLY A 401 -11.71 1.14 2.13
CA GLY A 401 -11.08 0.30 1.13
C GLY A 401 -11.01 0.99 -0.23
N ALA A 402 -9.95 0.74 -1.00
CA ALA A 402 -9.77 1.39 -2.28
C ALA A 402 -10.45 0.61 -3.43
N ALA A 403 -10.79 1.30 -4.52
CA ALA A 403 -11.47 0.67 -5.65
C ALA A 403 -10.57 -0.30 -6.42
N GLY A 404 -11.17 -1.32 -7.05
CA GLY A 404 -10.47 -2.24 -7.96
C GLY A 404 -10.08 -1.59 -9.29
N GLY A 405 -9.08 -2.16 -9.96
CA GLY A 405 -8.63 -1.74 -11.28
C GLY A 405 -9.58 -2.17 -12.40
N LYS A 406 -9.58 -1.47 -13.52
CA LYS A 406 -10.41 -1.80 -14.68
C LYS A 406 -9.81 -2.95 -15.48
N GLY A 407 -10.67 -3.71 -16.13
CA GLY A 407 -10.25 -4.61 -17.20
C GLY A 407 -9.91 -3.80 -18.46
N GLY A 408 -8.83 -4.17 -19.14
CA GLY A 408 -8.50 -3.64 -20.46
C GLY A 408 -9.35 -4.29 -21.56
N SER A 409 -9.12 -3.92 -22.83
CA SER A 409 -9.78 -4.60 -23.95
C SER A 409 -9.24 -6.02 -24.14
N ALA A 410 -10.11 -7.00 -24.32
CA ALA A 410 -9.77 -8.35 -24.75
C ALA A 410 -10.36 -8.61 -26.14
N THR A 411 -9.50 -8.79 -27.15
CA THR A 411 -9.91 -8.93 -28.54
C THR A 411 -9.32 -10.18 -29.20
N ILE A 412 -10.15 -10.89 -29.95
CA ILE A 412 -9.75 -12.03 -30.78
C ILE A 412 -10.18 -11.76 -32.21
N THR A 413 -9.27 -11.96 -33.15
CA THR A 413 -9.52 -11.89 -34.60
C THR A 413 -9.19 -13.25 -35.21
N ALA A 414 -10.21 -13.99 -35.62
CA ALA A 414 -10.04 -15.15 -36.51
C ALA A 414 -9.94 -14.64 -37.94
N SER A 415 -8.77 -14.82 -38.56
CA SER A 415 -8.46 -14.26 -39.88
C SER A 415 -9.21 -14.98 -41.00
N ALA A 416 -9.30 -14.36 -42.18
CA ALA A 416 -9.96 -15.00 -43.32
C ALA A 416 -9.34 -16.37 -43.65
N GLY A 417 -10.17 -17.41 -43.72
CA GLY A 417 -9.73 -18.78 -44.00
C GLY A 417 -9.07 -19.52 -42.83
N SER A 418 -8.97 -18.91 -41.63
CA SER A 418 -8.44 -19.60 -40.45
C SER A 418 -9.44 -20.62 -39.90
N SER A 419 -8.98 -21.56 -39.07
CA SER A 419 -9.86 -22.56 -38.45
C SER A 419 -9.56 -22.69 -36.96
N THR A 420 -10.59 -22.61 -36.11
CA THR A 420 -10.51 -22.90 -34.68
C THR A 420 -11.63 -23.88 -34.32
N THR A 421 -11.25 -25.09 -33.91
CA THR A 421 -12.20 -26.16 -33.57
C THR A 421 -11.88 -26.78 -32.21
N THR A 422 -12.94 -27.07 -31.44
CA THR A 422 -12.84 -27.73 -30.14
C THR A 422 -13.80 -28.91 -30.07
N SER A 423 -13.40 -29.99 -29.40
CA SER A 423 -14.24 -31.20 -29.28
C SER A 423 -14.46 -31.70 -27.85
N GLY A 424 -13.75 -31.15 -26.86
CA GLY A 424 -13.92 -31.53 -25.47
C GLY A 424 -15.05 -30.79 -24.75
N ASP A 425 -15.58 -31.41 -23.71
CA ASP A 425 -16.68 -30.85 -22.90
C ASP A 425 -16.28 -29.53 -22.23
N GLY A 426 -17.19 -28.56 -22.18
CA GLY A 426 -16.96 -27.24 -21.60
C GLY A 426 -15.98 -26.34 -22.35
N ALA A 427 -15.59 -26.68 -23.58
CA ALA A 427 -14.58 -25.95 -24.35
C ALA A 427 -15.17 -25.00 -25.41
N TYR A 428 -14.98 -23.70 -25.22
CA TYR A 428 -15.20 -22.68 -26.26
C TYR A 428 -14.08 -22.62 -27.31
N ALA A 429 -14.45 -22.40 -28.58
CA ALA A 429 -13.49 -22.17 -29.66
C ALA A 429 -12.77 -20.83 -29.53
N LEU A 430 -13.52 -19.75 -29.35
CA LEU A 430 -12.99 -18.41 -29.12
C LEU A 430 -13.67 -17.84 -27.87
N PHE A 431 -12.88 -17.41 -26.88
CA PHE A 431 -13.37 -16.80 -25.65
C PHE A 431 -12.55 -15.56 -25.32
N ALA A 432 -13.19 -14.39 -25.43
CA ALA A 432 -12.61 -13.11 -25.06
C ALA A 432 -13.32 -12.60 -23.81
N GLN A 433 -12.56 -12.22 -22.78
CA GLN A 433 -13.11 -11.74 -21.52
C GLN A 433 -12.33 -10.54 -21.01
N SER A 434 -13.07 -9.51 -20.63
CA SER A 434 -12.52 -8.42 -19.83
C SER A 434 -13.21 -8.42 -18.48
N VAL A 435 -12.43 -8.29 -17.41
CA VAL A 435 -12.91 -8.36 -16.02
C VAL A 435 -12.29 -7.19 -15.26
N GLY A 436 -13.11 -6.37 -14.61
CA GLY A 436 -12.62 -5.42 -13.61
C GLY A 436 -12.29 -6.13 -12.29
N GLY A 437 -11.32 -5.61 -11.56
CA GLY A 437 -10.88 -6.15 -10.28
C GLY A 437 -11.85 -5.85 -9.14
N GLY A 438 -11.72 -6.59 -8.03
CA GLY A 438 -12.49 -6.33 -6.81
C GLY A 438 -12.00 -5.08 -6.05
N GLY A 439 -12.89 -4.43 -5.32
CA GLY A 439 -12.50 -3.38 -4.37
C GLY A 439 -11.89 -3.96 -3.08
N GLY A 440 -11.20 -3.12 -2.32
CA GLY A 440 -10.62 -3.46 -1.02
C GLY A 440 -11.63 -3.36 0.13
N SER A 441 -11.27 -3.93 1.29
CA SER A 441 -12.10 -3.84 2.50
C SER A 441 -11.83 -2.51 3.23
N GLY A 442 -12.86 -1.94 3.86
CA GLY A 442 -12.67 -0.85 4.83
C GLY A 442 -12.10 -1.37 6.15
N GLY A 443 -11.39 -0.50 6.88
CA GLY A 443 -10.70 -0.84 8.13
C GLY A 443 -11.63 -0.90 9.34
N LEU A 444 -11.34 -1.80 10.28
CA LEU A 444 -12.08 -1.95 11.52
C LEU A 444 -11.68 -0.83 12.52
N GLY A 445 -12.65 -0.05 12.99
CA GLY A 445 -12.43 0.92 14.08
C GLY A 445 -12.98 0.43 15.43
N ILE A 446 -12.12 0.13 16.41
CA ILE A 446 -12.53 -0.25 17.79
C ILE A 446 -12.10 0.84 18.78
N GLY A 447 -13.07 1.60 19.31
CA GLY A 447 -12.83 2.60 20.34
C GLY A 447 -14.08 3.11 21.08
N VAL A 448 -13.89 3.97 22.08
CA VAL A 448 -15.00 4.60 22.84
C VAL A 448 -15.81 5.54 21.94
N VAL A 449 -15.12 6.17 20.98
CA VAL A 449 -15.73 6.83 19.82
C VAL A 449 -15.07 6.24 18.56
N SER A 450 -15.87 5.63 17.69
CA SER A 450 -15.41 5.01 16.44
C SER A 450 -16.22 5.55 15.27
N LEU A 451 -15.53 5.93 14.19
CA LEU A 451 -16.10 6.28 12.91
C LEU A 451 -15.83 5.12 11.94
N GLY A 452 -16.90 4.53 11.40
CA GLY A 452 -16.80 3.37 10.52
C GLY A 452 -16.27 3.71 9.11
N SER A 453 -15.83 2.68 8.41
CA SER A 453 -15.30 2.73 7.04
C SER A 453 -16.26 2.13 6.01
N ASP A 454 -16.10 2.52 4.75
CA ASP A 454 -16.74 1.84 3.61
C ASP A 454 -15.75 0.91 2.90
N GLY A 455 -16.28 -0.14 2.24
CA GLY A 455 -15.51 -0.95 1.30
C GLY A 455 -15.32 -0.23 -0.04
N GLY A 456 -14.28 -0.62 -0.78
CA GLY A 456 -14.01 -0.13 -2.11
C GLY A 456 -14.96 -0.67 -3.17
N THR A 457 -15.24 0.11 -4.21
CA THR A 457 -16.01 -0.35 -5.38
C THR A 457 -15.18 -1.28 -6.26
N GLY A 458 -15.83 -2.23 -6.95
CA GLY A 458 -15.16 -2.98 -8.01
C GLY A 458 -14.80 -2.11 -9.22
N GLY A 459 -13.89 -2.60 -10.06
CA GLY A 459 -13.52 -1.97 -11.32
C GLY A 459 -14.47 -2.35 -12.47
N ASP A 460 -14.50 -1.50 -13.50
CA ASP A 460 -15.26 -1.77 -14.72
C ASP A 460 -14.53 -2.74 -15.63
N ALA A 461 -15.27 -3.61 -16.34
CA ALA A 461 -14.72 -4.36 -17.46
C ALA A 461 -14.54 -3.46 -18.70
N GLY A 462 -13.55 -3.79 -19.53
CA GLY A 462 -13.31 -3.20 -20.83
C GLY A 462 -14.02 -3.93 -21.98
N LEU A 463 -13.67 -3.57 -23.22
CA LEU A 463 -14.23 -4.19 -24.42
C LEU A 463 -13.83 -5.67 -24.53
N ALA A 464 -14.79 -6.59 -24.54
CA ALA A 464 -14.60 -7.95 -25.02
C ALA A 464 -15.14 -8.06 -26.45
N LYS A 465 -14.29 -8.40 -27.43
CA LYS A 465 -14.68 -8.45 -28.85
C LYS A 465 -14.06 -9.63 -29.58
N ILE A 466 -14.90 -10.37 -30.30
CA ILE A 466 -14.47 -11.41 -31.25
C ILE A 466 -14.85 -10.94 -32.66
N THR A 467 -13.89 -11.00 -33.58
CA THR A 467 -14.09 -10.72 -35.01
C THR A 467 -13.78 -11.98 -35.79
N VAL A 468 -14.75 -12.45 -36.58
CA VAL A 468 -14.59 -13.64 -37.43
C VAL A 468 -14.53 -13.20 -38.89
N GLY A 469 -13.38 -13.43 -39.51
CA GLY A 469 -13.13 -13.09 -40.91
C GLY A 469 -13.91 -13.98 -41.87
N THR A 470 -14.11 -13.49 -43.09
CA THR A 470 -14.80 -14.24 -44.15
C THR A 470 -14.12 -15.58 -44.40
N GLY A 471 -14.88 -16.67 -44.36
CA GLY A 471 -14.37 -18.02 -44.60
C GLY A 471 -13.60 -18.63 -43.43
N ALA A 472 -13.51 -17.95 -42.27
CA ALA A 472 -12.98 -18.56 -41.06
C ALA A 472 -13.96 -19.60 -40.50
N VAL A 473 -13.43 -20.72 -39.99
CA VAL A 473 -14.21 -21.78 -39.34
C VAL A 473 -14.05 -21.65 -37.84
N VAL A 474 -15.17 -21.55 -37.13
CA VAL A 474 -15.22 -21.54 -35.66
C VAL A 474 -16.25 -22.59 -35.24
N GLY A 475 -15.83 -23.64 -34.53
CA GLY A 475 -16.71 -24.74 -34.17
C GLY A 475 -16.38 -25.40 -32.85
N THR A 476 -17.42 -25.77 -32.10
CA THR A 476 -17.34 -26.52 -30.84
C THR A 476 -18.28 -27.72 -30.92
N THR A 477 -17.85 -28.91 -30.47
CA THR A 477 -18.69 -30.13 -30.51
C THR A 477 -18.83 -30.86 -29.18
N GLY A 478 -18.18 -30.39 -28.10
CA GLY A 478 -18.25 -31.01 -26.78
C GLY A 478 -19.57 -30.72 -26.06
N ALA A 479 -19.89 -31.48 -25.01
CA ALA A 479 -21.06 -31.19 -24.18
C ALA A 479 -20.84 -29.92 -23.34
N GLY A 480 -21.84 -29.03 -23.26
CA GLY A 480 -21.77 -27.81 -22.44
C GLY A 480 -20.85 -26.70 -22.99
N SER A 481 -20.47 -26.78 -24.27
CA SER A 481 -19.69 -25.79 -25.02
C SER A 481 -20.51 -24.71 -25.70
#